data_AF-A0A6P7QSF3-F1
#
_entry.id   AF-A0A6P7QSF3-F1
#
_cell.length_a   1.000
_cell.length_b   1.000
_cell.length_c   1.000
_cell.angle_alpha   90.00
_cell.angle_beta   90.00
_cell.angle_gamma   90.00
#
_symmetry.space_group_name_H-M   'P 1'
#
loop_
_entity.id
_entity.type
_entity.pdbx_description
1 polymer ?
#
loop_
_entity_poly.entity_id
_entity_poly.type
_entity_poly.pdbx_seq_one_letter_code
_entity_poly.pdbx_strand_id
1 'polypeptide(L)'
;MEVPNVKDFQWKRLAPLPSRRVYCSLLETGGQVYAIGGCDDNGVPMDCFEVYSPEADQWTSLPSLPTARAGVAITALGKRIMVIGGVGTNQLPVKVVEMYNIDEGKWKKRSVLREAAMGISVTAKDYRVYAAGGMGLDLRPHNYLQHYDMLKDMWVSLAPMPTPRYAATSFLRGSKIYVLGGRQSKYAVNAFEVFDIESRSWTKFPNIPCKRAFSSFVTLDNHLYSLGGLRQGRLYRQPKFLRTMDVFDMEQGNQPTVLETAEAFHPEKNKWEALPPMPTPRCACSSIVFKNCLLAVGGVSQGLSDAVEALFVSDS
;
A
#
# COMPACT_ATOMS: atom_id res chain seq x y z
N MET A 1 11.54 -23.97 8.27
CA MET A 1 11.54 -23.08 9.45
C MET A 1 10.15 -23.18 10.04
N GLU A 2 10.04 -23.49 11.33
CA GLU A 2 8.73 -23.56 12.00
C GLU A 2 8.06 -22.19 11.94
N VAL A 3 6.76 -22.17 11.61
CA VAL A 3 5.98 -20.94 11.65
C VAL A 3 5.75 -20.57 13.12
N PRO A 4 6.12 -19.33 13.55
CA PRO A 4 5.96 -18.90 14.94
C PRO A 4 4.54 -19.07 15.46
N ASN A 5 4.39 -19.37 16.75
CA ASN A 5 3.09 -19.48 17.39
C ASN A 5 2.46 -18.09 17.49
N VAL A 6 1.13 -18.02 17.38
CA VAL A 6 0.33 -16.80 17.63
C VAL A 6 0.74 -16.06 18.91
N LYS A 7 1.08 -16.79 19.97
CA LYS A 7 1.45 -16.21 21.27
C LYS A 7 2.79 -15.48 21.26
N ASP A 8 3.62 -15.76 20.25
CA ASP A 8 4.92 -15.14 20.07
C ASP A 8 4.79 -13.76 19.41
N PHE A 9 3.60 -13.43 18.87
CA PHE A 9 3.36 -12.11 18.32
C PHE A 9 3.08 -11.10 19.43
N GLN A 10 3.80 -9.98 19.42
CA GLN A 10 3.56 -8.88 20.34
C GLN A 10 3.53 -7.54 19.60
N TRP A 11 2.67 -6.64 20.07
CA TRP A 11 2.63 -5.27 19.58
C TRP A 11 3.51 -4.38 20.44
N LYS A 12 4.36 -3.59 19.80
CA LYS A 12 5.16 -2.54 20.44
C LYS A 12 4.73 -1.19 19.89
N ARG A 13 4.49 -0.25 20.81
CA ARG A 13 4.31 1.15 20.46
C ARG A 13 5.69 1.76 20.17
N LEU A 14 5.82 2.40 19.03
CA LEU A 14 7.03 3.12 18.62
C LEU A 14 6.79 4.62 18.72
N ALA A 15 7.82 5.43 18.46
CA ALA A 15 7.67 6.88 18.43
C ALA A 15 6.54 7.31 17.48
N PRO A 16 5.64 8.20 17.96
CA PRO A 16 4.51 8.65 17.17
C PRO A 16 4.98 9.53 16.00
N LEU A 17 4.17 9.60 14.95
CA LEU A 17 4.38 10.57 13.89
C LEU A 17 4.38 12.00 14.46
N PRO A 18 5.33 12.87 14.08
CA PRO A 18 5.33 14.28 14.48
C PRO A 18 4.06 15.02 14.07
N SER A 19 3.49 14.65 12.92
CA SER A 19 2.26 15.24 12.39
C SER A 19 1.18 14.16 12.23
N ARG A 20 0.05 14.32 12.94
CA ARG A 20 -1.14 13.45 12.81
C ARG A 20 -1.70 13.53 11.40
N ARG A 21 -1.89 12.36 10.76
CA ARG A 21 -2.37 12.32 9.37
C ARG A 21 -2.97 10.98 8.95
N VAL A 22 -3.82 11.05 7.93
CA VAL A 22 -4.35 9.90 7.17
C VAL A 22 -3.91 9.96 5.72
N TYR A 23 -4.06 8.85 5.00
CA TYR A 23 -3.70 8.76 3.57
C TYR A 23 -2.24 9.14 3.28
N CYS A 24 -1.37 9.10 4.29
CA CYS A 24 0.07 9.16 4.08
C CYS A 24 0.53 7.84 3.48
N SER A 25 1.62 7.84 2.73
CA SER A 25 2.16 6.63 2.13
C SER A 25 3.46 6.26 2.82
N LEU A 26 3.66 4.96 3.10
CA LEU A 26 4.87 4.42 3.74
C LEU A 26 5.75 3.67 2.75
N LEU A 27 7.06 3.88 2.85
CA LEU A 27 8.06 3.17 2.05
C LEU A 27 9.25 2.81 2.92
N GLU A 28 9.68 1.57 2.82
CA GLU A 28 10.95 1.10 3.36
C GLU A 28 11.99 1.21 2.26
N THR A 29 13.14 1.81 2.59
CA THR A 29 14.33 1.72 1.76
C THR A 29 15.57 2.05 2.59
N GLY A 30 16.64 1.29 2.38
CA GLY A 30 17.90 1.49 3.10
C GLY A 30 17.79 1.27 4.61
N GLY A 31 16.86 0.41 5.07
CA GLY A 31 16.67 0.13 6.49
C GLY A 31 15.98 1.24 7.27
N GLN A 32 15.33 2.18 6.58
CA GLN A 32 14.57 3.28 7.17
C GLN A 32 13.15 3.30 6.61
N VAL A 33 12.20 3.84 7.38
CA VAL A 33 10.80 3.97 6.95
C VAL A 33 10.48 5.43 6.71
N TYR A 34 9.99 5.72 5.51
CA TYR A 34 9.62 7.06 5.08
C TYR A 34 8.10 7.19 5.08
N ALA A 35 7.59 8.28 5.64
CA ALA A 35 6.18 8.63 5.64
C ALA A 35 5.97 9.93 4.85
N ILE A 36 5.22 9.84 3.76
CA ILE A 36 5.10 10.90 2.74
C ILE A 36 3.65 11.36 2.60
N GLY A 37 3.45 12.68 2.62
CA GLY A 37 2.16 13.33 2.39
C GLY A 37 1.10 12.91 3.40
N GLY A 38 -0.15 12.97 2.97
CA GLY A 38 -1.33 12.65 3.77
C GLY A 38 -2.28 13.84 3.90
N CYS A 39 -3.28 13.73 4.77
CA CYS A 39 -4.21 14.81 5.11
C CYS A 39 -4.18 15.07 6.62
N ASP A 40 -4.32 16.34 6.98
CA ASP A 40 -4.52 16.80 8.36
C ASP A 40 -5.96 16.58 8.85
N ASP A 41 -6.24 17.01 10.09
CA ASP A 41 -7.56 16.89 10.74
C ASP A 41 -8.69 17.61 9.98
N ASN A 42 -8.34 18.60 9.14
CA ASN A 42 -9.29 19.34 8.30
C ASN A 42 -9.48 18.70 6.92
N GLY A 43 -8.81 17.57 6.65
CA GLY A 43 -8.82 16.91 5.35
C GLY A 43 -7.98 17.63 4.29
N VAL A 44 -7.08 18.53 4.70
CA VAL A 44 -6.21 19.28 3.79
C VAL A 44 -4.96 18.44 3.49
N PRO A 45 -4.67 18.16 2.20
CA PRO A 45 -3.45 17.48 1.80
C PRO A 45 -2.19 18.21 2.27
N MET A 46 -1.23 17.45 2.79
CA MET A 46 0.00 17.95 3.40
C MET A 46 1.24 17.65 2.55
N ASP A 47 2.31 18.40 2.78
CA ASP A 47 3.64 18.22 2.18
C ASP A 47 4.64 17.53 3.12
N CYS A 48 4.17 17.01 4.26
CA CYS A 48 4.99 16.35 5.26
C CYS A 48 5.82 15.21 4.64
N PHE A 49 7.12 15.21 4.91
CA PHE A 49 8.02 14.13 4.54
C PHE A 49 8.94 13.85 5.72
N GLU A 50 8.81 12.65 6.28
CA GLU A 50 9.48 12.28 7.51
C GLU A 50 10.09 10.89 7.37
N VAL A 51 11.19 10.67 8.08
CA VAL A 51 11.88 9.38 8.11
C VAL A 51 12.03 8.90 9.55
N TYR A 52 11.74 7.62 9.75
CA TYR A 52 11.88 6.93 11.02
C TYR A 52 13.21 6.18 11.07
N SER A 53 14.01 6.46 12.10
CA SER A 53 15.17 5.65 12.48
C SER A 53 14.74 4.65 13.55
N PRO A 54 14.77 3.34 13.26
CA PRO A 54 14.48 2.30 14.25
C PRO A 54 15.50 2.24 15.38
N GLU A 55 16.76 2.58 15.10
CA GLU A 55 17.85 2.52 16.08
C GLU A 55 17.66 3.58 17.18
N ALA A 56 17.17 4.76 16.80
CA ALA A 56 16.88 5.85 17.72
C ALA A 56 15.43 5.85 18.23
N ASP A 57 14.56 5.02 17.65
CA ASP A 57 13.10 5.11 17.80
C ASP A 57 12.62 6.56 17.66
N GLN A 58 12.96 7.21 16.54
CA GLN A 58 12.71 8.63 16.34
C GLN A 58 12.36 8.96 14.89
N TRP A 59 11.39 9.87 14.72
CA TRP A 59 11.09 10.48 13.44
C TRP A 59 11.87 11.79 13.26
N THR A 60 12.40 11.98 12.05
CA THR A 60 13.08 13.21 11.62
C THR A 60 12.38 13.78 10.41
N SER A 61 12.09 15.08 10.42
CA SER A 61 11.55 15.79 9.25
C SER A 61 12.63 15.96 8.19
N LEU A 62 12.26 15.68 6.94
CA LEU A 62 13.07 15.87 5.76
C LEU A 62 12.56 17.09 4.96
N PRO A 63 13.28 17.56 3.93
CA PRO A 63 12.79 18.63 3.06
C PRO A 63 11.40 18.29 2.50
N SER A 64 10.43 19.19 2.68
CA SER A 64 9.03 18.94 2.35
C SER A 64 8.80 18.50 0.91
N LEU A 65 7.77 17.67 0.71
CA LEU A 65 7.29 17.28 -0.61
C LEU A 65 6.89 18.54 -1.40
N PRO A 66 7.43 18.82 -2.60
CA PRO A 66 7.23 20.13 -3.23
C PRO A 66 5.77 20.41 -3.63
N THR A 67 4.97 19.36 -3.79
CA THR A 67 3.52 19.46 -3.98
C THR A 67 2.79 18.71 -2.86
N ALA A 68 2.09 19.44 -1.99
CA ALA A 68 1.29 18.88 -0.89
C ALA A 68 0.16 17.96 -1.42
N ARG A 69 0.19 16.68 -1.03
CA ARG A 69 -0.66 15.63 -1.62
C ARG A 69 -0.96 14.49 -0.66
N ALA A 70 -2.13 13.88 -0.84
CA ALA A 70 -2.59 12.71 -0.11
C ALA A 70 -2.79 11.50 -1.02
N GLY A 71 -2.69 10.29 -0.47
CA GLY A 71 -2.93 9.04 -1.20
C GLY A 71 -1.98 8.86 -2.40
N VAL A 72 -0.73 9.30 -2.24
CA VAL A 72 0.28 9.23 -3.29
C VAL A 72 0.76 7.80 -3.50
N ALA A 73 1.09 7.43 -4.74
CA ALA A 73 1.76 6.17 -5.01
C ALA A 73 3.28 6.37 -4.86
N ILE A 74 3.96 5.48 -4.15
CA ILE A 74 5.38 5.63 -3.83
C ILE A 74 6.18 4.36 -4.08
N THR A 75 7.42 4.52 -4.54
CA THR A 75 8.36 3.41 -4.72
C THR A 75 9.80 3.86 -4.60
N ALA A 76 10.70 2.94 -4.29
CA ALA A 76 12.14 3.16 -4.24
C ALA A 76 12.83 2.64 -5.51
N LEU A 77 13.83 3.38 -5.97
CA LEU A 77 14.76 3.00 -7.03
C LEU A 77 16.18 3.27 -6.57
N GLY A 78 16.77 2.28 -5.89
CA GLY A 78 18.00 2.47 -5.14
C GLY A 78 17.81 3.55 -4.07
N LYS A 79 18.68 4.57 -4.07
CA LYS A 79 18.63 5.70 -3.13
C LYS A 79 17.72 6.85 -3.55
N ARG A 80 16.69 6.54 -4.33
CA ARG A 80 15.72 7.53 -4.82
C ARG A 80 14.32 7.09 -4.49
N ILE A 81 13.52 8.01 -3.97
CA ILE A 81 12.11 7.79 -3.65
C ILE A 81 11.27 8.55 -4.66
N MET A 82 10.43 7.84 -5.41
CA MET A 82 9.56 8.43 -6.42
C MET A 82 8.12 8.50 -5.89
N VAL A 83 7.50 9.66 -6.06
CA VAL A 83 6.14 9.99 -5.60
C VAL A 83 5.29 10.37 -6.80
N ILE A 84 4.22 9.61 -7.03
CA ILE A 84 3.43 9.62 -8.26
C ILE A 84 1.96 9.90 -7.94
N GLY A 85 1.37 10.86 -8.65
CA GLY A 85 -0.08 11.13 -8.59
C GLY A 85 -0.58 11.56 -7.22
N GLY A 86 -1.74 11.05 -6.82
CA GLY A 86 -2.40 11.40 -5.56
C GLY A 86 -3.38 12.56 -5.71
N VAL A 87 -3.86 13.08 -4.58
CA VAL A 87 -4.84 14.17 -4.50
C VAL A 87 -4.17 15.44 -3.98
N GLY A 88 -4.24 16.54 -4.73
CA GLY A 88 -3.69 17.83 -4.34
C GLY A 88 -4.63 18.65 -3.45
N THR A 89 -4.18 19.82 -2.98
CA THR A 89 -4.92 20.70 -2.06
C THR A 89 -6.27 21.17 -2.56
N ASN A 90 -6.50 21.15 -3.88
CA ASN A 90 -7.79 21.40 -4.50
C ASN A 90 -8.76 20.19 -4.49
N GLN A 91 -8.41 19.12 -3.76
CA GLN A 91 -9.19 17.87 -3.65
C GLN A 91 -9.36 17.12 -4.98
N LEU A 92 -8.48 17.37 -5.96
CA LEU A 92 -8.50 16.71 -7.26
C LEU A 92 -7.26 15.83 -7.46
N PRO A 93 -7.40 14.69 -8.17
CA PRO A 93 -6.26 13.94 -8.67
C PRO A 93 -5.29 14.82 -9.45
N VAL A 94 -3.99 14.53 -9.34
CA VAL A 94 -2.93 15.28 -10.05
C VAL A 94 -2.08 14.38 -10.95
N LYS A 95 -1.38 15.01 -11.91
CA LYS A 95 -0.41 14.34 -12.80
C LYS A 95 1.01 14.30 -12.24
N VAL A 96 1.24 14.96 -11.10
CA VAL A 96 2.58 15.33 -10.62
C VAL A 96 3.40 14.09 -10.27
N VAL A 97 4.67 14.12 -10.69
CA VAL A 97 5.67 13.12 -10.37
C VAL A 97 6.91 13.83 -9.85
N GLU A 98 7.32 13.46 -8.64
CA GLU A 98 8.44 14.07 -7.93
C GLU A 98 9.34 12.97 -7.39
N MET A 99 10.64 13.19 -7.37
CA MET A 99 11.60 12.21 -6.88
C MET A 99 12.59 12.84 -5.92
N TYR A 100 12.75 12.24 -4.75
CA TYR A 100 13.71 12.61 -3.74
C TYR A 100 14.99 11.79 -3.90
N ASN A 101 16.14 12.45 -3.92
CA ASN A 101 17.44 11.79 -3.79
C ASN A 101 17.86 11.80 -2.32
N ILE A 102 18.03 10.62 -1.74
CA ILE A 102 18.36 10.44 -0.32
C ILE A 102 19.75 11.00 0.01
N ASP A 103 20.75 10.79 -0.85
CA ASP A 103 22.11 11.27 -0.61
C ASP A 103 22.23 12.80 -0.76
N GLU A 104 21.51 13.37 -1.73
CA GLU A 104 21.55 14.83 -1.97
C GLU A 104 20.63 15.61 -1.01
N GLY A 105 19.66 14.94 -0.38
CA GLY A 105 18.61 15.58 0.40
C GLY A 105 17.71 16.50 -0.43
N LYS A 106 17.45 16.18 -1.70
CA LYS A 106 16.79 17.09 -2.64
C LYS A 106 15.72 16.43 -3.48
N TRP A 107 14.62 17.16 -3.67
CA TRP A 107 13.56 16.84 -4.61
C TRP A 107 13.89 17.32 -6.03
N LYS A 108 13.46 16.54 -7.03
CA LYS A 108 13.47 16.90 -8.45
C LYS A 108 12.11 16.57 -9.06
N LYS A 109 11.54 17.49 -9.83
CA LYS A 109 10.37 17.22 -10.66
C LYS A 109 10.75 16.27 -11.79
N ARG A 110 9.82 15.39 -12.18
CA ARG A 110 9.98 14.41 -13.27
C ARG A 110 8.83 14.52 -14.26
N SER A 111 8.97 13.83 -15.39
CA SER A 111 7.90 13.74 -16.36
C SER A 111 6.61 13.25 -15.71
N VAL A 112 5.57 14.03 -15.94
CA VAL A 112 4.26 13.85 -15.33
C VAL A 112 3.50 12.68 -15.95
N LEU A 113 2.50 12.17 -15.23
CA LEU A 113 1.55 11.22 -15.79
C LEU A 113 0.81 11.85 -16.98
N ARG A 114 0.40 11.01 -17.95
CA ARG A 114 -0.43 11.47 -19.08
C ARG A 114 -1.76 12.06 -18.58
N GLU A 115 -2.39 11.38 -17.65
CA GLU A 115 -3.66 11.74 -17.03
C GLU A 115 -3.51 11.82 -15.52
N ALA A 116 -4.29 12.69 -14.89
CA ALA A 116 -4.26 12.84 -13.44
C ALA A 116 -4.87 11.60 -12.82
N ALA A 117 -4.26 11.05 -11.76
CA ALA A 117 -4.80 9.86 -11.12
C ALA A 117 -4.42 9.75 -9.64
N MET A 118 -5.38 9.26 -8.86
CA MET A 118 -5.19 8.83 -7.47
C MET A 118 -5.34 7.31 -7.33
N GLY A 119 -4.82 6.73 -6.26
CA GLY A 119 -4.93 5.29 -6.00
C GLY A 119 -4.23 4.44 -7.07
N ILE A 120 -3.13 4.94 -7.63
CA ILE A 120 -2.28 4.19 -8.56
C ILE A 120 -1.52 3.12 -7.76
N SER A 121 -1.43 1.92 -8.31
CA SER A 121 -0.55 0.88 -7.77
C SER A 121 0.82 0.97 -8.44
N VAL A 122 1.92 0.90 -7.69
CA VAL A 122 3.26 1.04 -8.23
C VAL A 122 4.20 -0.07 -7.78
N THR A 123 5.03 -0.53 -8.71
CA THR A 123 6.16 -1.45 -8.46
C THR A 123 7.37 -0.98 -9.23
N ALA A 124 8.57 -1.37 -8.78
CA ALA A 124 9.82 -1.00 -9.44
C ALA A 124 10.63 -2.25 -9.79
N LYS A 125 11.30 -2.21 -10.94
CA LYS A 125 12.31 -3.18 -11.35
C LYS A 125 13.43 -2.46 -12.10
N ASP A 126 14.67 -2.67 -11.70
CA ASP A 126 15.84 -2.06 -12.32
C ASP A 126 15.72 -0.52 -12.38
N TYR A 127 15.66 0.06 -13.58
CA TYR A 127 15.49 1.50 -13.84
C TYR A 127 14.07 1.85 -14.30
N ARG A 128 13.08 1.01 -13.99
CA ARG A 128 11.69 1.21 -14.41
C ARG A 128 10.73 1.17 -13.24
N VAL A 129 9.78 2.10 -13.24
CA VAL A 129 8.62 2.09 -12.33
C VAL A 129 7.38 1.75 -13.13
N TYR A 130 6.66 0.72 -12.74
CA TYR A 130 5.40 0.31 -13.36
C TYR A 130 4.24 0.88 -12.54
N ALA A 131 3.41 1.68 -13.17
CA ALA A 131 2.21 2.26 -12.62
C ALA A 131 0.98 1.58 -13.23
N ALA A 132 0.13 1.01 -12.38
CA ALA A 132 -1.05 0.27 -12.77
C ALA A 132 -2.32 0.89 -12.18
N GLY A 133 -3.31 1.14 -13.04
CA GLY A 133 -4.63 1.61 -12.67
C GLY A 133 -4.68 3.06 -12.22
N GLY A 134 -5.45 3.30 -11.16
CA GLY A 134 -5.75 4.62 -10.64
C GLY A 134 -7.14 5.11 -11.07
N MET A 135 -7.54 6.26 -10.56
CA MET A 135 -8.82 6.89 -10.88
C MET A 135 -8.61 8.37 -11.20
N GLY A 136 -9.13 8.79 -12.36
CA GLY A 136 -8.99 10.15 -12.88
C GLY A 136 -10.02 11.13 -12.34
N LEU A 137 -10.01 12.34 -12.92
CA LEU A 137 -10.92 13.44 -12.60
C LEU A 137 -12.39 13.11 -12.90
N ASP A 138 -12.63 12.24 -13.87
CA ASP A 138 -13.96 11.78 -14.27
C ASP A 138 -14.52 10.69 -13.34
N LEU A 139 -13.81 10.38 -12.25
CA LEU A 139 -14.13 9.33 -11.28
C LEU A 139 -14.22 7.93 -11.89
N ARG A 140 -13.62 7.72 -13.08
CA ARG A 140 -13.57 6.41 -13.72
C ARG A 140 -12.28 5.69 -13.32
N PRO A 141 -12.37 4.44 -12.86
CA PRO A 141 -11.20 3.60 -12.68
C PRO A 141 -10.51 3.38 -14.03
N HIS A 142 -9.20 3.57 -14.08
CA HIS A 142 -8.38 3.33 -15.26
C HIS A 142 -7.94 1.86 -15.30
N ASN A 143 -7.72 1.36 -16.50
CA ASN A 143 -7.03 0.10 -16.73
C ASN A 143 -5.61 0.29 -17.27
N TYR A 144 -5.07 1.51 -17.18
CA TYR A 144 -3.75 1.80 -17.73
C TYR A 144 -2.67 1.00 -17.01
N LEU A 145 -1.74 0.46 -17.78
CA LEU A 145 -0.44 0.03 -17.32
C LEU A 145 0.60 0.86 -18.07
N GLN A 146 1.46 1.53 -17.33
CA GLN A 146 2.52 2.36 -17.89
C GLN A 146 3.80 2.08 -17.12
N HIS A 147 4.95 2.17 -17.79
CA HIS A 147 6.22 2.22 -17.10
C HIS A 147 6.91 3.55 -17.31
N TYR A 148 7.56 4.05 -16.27
CA TYR A 148 8.46 5.18 -16.33
C TYR A 148 9.88 4.66 -16.57
N ASP A 149 10.52 5.13 -17.63
CA ASP A 149 11.94 4.88 -17.91
C ASP A 149 12.76 5.99 -17.25
N MET A 150 13.52 5.63 -16.22
CA MET A 150 14.32 6.56 -15.43
C MET A 150 15.45 7.22 -16.21
N LEU A 151 16.00 6.55 -17.22
CA LEU A 151 17.13 7.07 -18.00
C LEU A 151 16.66 8.11 -19.01
N LYS A 152 15.45 7.94 -19.54
CA LYS A 152 14.85 8.82 -20.54
C LYS A 152 13.91 9.87 -19.96
N ASP A 153 13.58 9.77 -18.66
CA ASP A 153 12.58 10.60 -17.99
C ASP A 153 11.26 10.64 -18.77
N MET A 154 10.70 9.48 -19.08
CA MET A 154 9.47 9.39 -19.86
C MET A 154 8.58 8.22 -19.47
N TRP A 155 7.27 8.39 -19.66
CA TRP A 155 6.28 7.34 -19.49
C TRP A 155 6.01 6.62 -20.81
N VAL A 156 5.98 5.30 -20.77
CA VAL A 156 5.68 4.42 -21.89
C VAL A 156 4.45 3.59 -21.54
N SER A 157 3.43 3.63 -22.41
CA SER A 157 2.23 2.81 -22.23
C SER A 157 2.50 1.35 -22.59
N LEU A 158 1.94 0.45 -21.78
CA LEU A 158 1.98 -0.99 -21.98
C LEU A 158 0.57 -1.50 -22.28
N ALA A 159 0.44 -2.81 -22.53
CA ALA A 159 -0.88 -3.43 -22.70
C ALA A 159 -1.73 -3.17 -21.43
N PRO A 160 -2.96 -2.67 -21.58
CA PRO A 160 -3.77 -2.27 -20.43
C PRO A 160 -4.24 -3.49 -19.63
N MET A 161 -4.49 -3.27 -18.34
CA MET A 161 -5.12 -4.26 -17.46
C MET A 161 -6.46 -4.74 -18.06
N PRO A 162 -6.76 -6.03 -17.98
CA PRO A 162 -8.08 -6.51 -18.37
C PRO A 162 -9.23 -5.92 -17.54
N THR A 163 -8.99 -5.61 -16.26
CA THR A 163 -10.00 -5.03 -15.36
C THR A 163 -9.57 -3.62 -14.89
N PRO A 164 -10.33 -2.55 -15.23
CA PRO A 164 -10.07 -1.20 -14.72
C PRO A 164 -10.25 -1.12 -13.20
N ARG A 165 -9.31 -0.50 -12.48
CA ARG A 165 -9.38 -0.39 -11.00
C ARG A 165 -8.41 0.65 -10.45
N TYR A 166 -8.74 1.16 -9.27
CA TYR A 166 -7.86 1.99 -8.44
C TYR A 166 -7.73 1.40 -7.04
N ALA A 167 -6.77 1.90 -6.27
CA ALA A 167 -6.41 1.38 -4.95
C ALA A 167 -6.10 -0.12 -4.96
N ALA A 168 -5.53 -0.61 -6.07
CA ALA A 168 -5.08 -1.99 -6.19
C ALA A 168 -3.72 -2.17 -5.52
N THR A 169 -3.39 -3.40 -5.15
CA THR A 169 -2.03 -3.75 -4.76
C THR A 169 -1.31 -4.39 -5.93
N SER A 170 -0.02 -4.08 -6.06
CA SER A 170 0.85 -4.74 -7.02
C SER A 170 2.20 -5.06 -6.42
N PHE A 171 2.79 -6.15 -6.88
CA PHE A 171 4.12 -6.59 -6.50
C PHE A 171 4.80 -7.28 -7.69
N LEU A 172 6.12 -7.40 -7.62
CA LEU A 172 6.94 -7.96 -8.68
C LEU A 172 7.54 -9.30 -8.24
N ARG A 173 7.49 -10.32 -9.10
CA ARG A 173 8.27 -11.57 -8.95
C ARG A 173 8.88 -11.95 -10.30
N GLY A 174 10.20 -11.86 -10.41
CA GLY A 174 10.93 -12.10 -11.67
C GLY A 174 10.56 -11.08 -12.75
N SER A 175 9.97 -11.54 -13.85
CA SER A 175 9.44 -10.70 -14.95
C SER A 175 7.96 -10.35 -14.80
N LYS A 176 7.30 -10.85 -13.76
CA LYS A 176 5.84 -10.77 -13.63
C LYS A 176 5.42 -9.72 -12.60
N ILE A 177 4.49 -8.85 -13.02
CA ILE A 177 3.82 -7.87 -12.19
C ILE A 177 2.45 -8.42 -11.85
N TYR A 178 2.24 -8.72 -10.58
CA TYR A 178 0.99 -9.21 -10.06
C TYR A 178 0.16 -8.00 -9.63
N VAL A 179 -1.09 -7.93 -10.07
CA VAL A 179 -2.03 -6.87 -9.69
C VAL A 179 -3.29 -7.51 -9.14
N LEU A 180 -3.66 -7.10 -7.93
CA LEU A 180 -4.75 -7.72 -7.19
C LEU A 180 -5.62 -6.71 -6.47
N GLY A 181 -6.89 -7.07 -6.35
CA GLY A 181 -7.85 -6.31 -5.57
C GLY A 181 -8.23 -4.97 -6.23
N GLY A 182 -8.36 -3.94 -5.40
CA GLY A 182 -8.72 -2.59 -5.83
C GLY A 182 -10.22 -2.35 -5.87
N ARG A 183 -10.63 -1.30 -6.58
CA ARG A 183 -11.99 -0.78 -6.55
C ARG A 183 -12.47 -0.32 -7.92
N GLN A 184 -13.77 -0.50 -8.15
CA GLN A 184 -14.54 0.14 -9.19
C GLN A 184 -15.68 0.92 -8.53
N SER A 185 -15.48 2.23 -8.36
CA SER A 185 -16.40 3.13 -7.67
C SER A 185 -16.78 2.59 -6.27
N LYS A 186 -18.02 2.13 -6.08
CA LYS A 186 -18.54 1.59 -4.81
C LYS A 186 -18.25 0.09 -4.59
N TYR A 187 -17.72 -0.60 -5.59
CA TYR A 187 -17.50 -2.04 -5.56
C TYR A 187 -16.02 -2.38 -5.34
N ALA A 188 -15.78 -3.38 -4.50
CA ALA A 188 -14.47 -4.02 -4.43
C ALA A 188 -14.25 -4.85 -5.69
N VAL A 189 -13.02 -4.86 -6.18
CA VAL A 189 -12.58 -5.72 -7.27
C VAL A 189 -11.86 -6.91 -6.65
N ASN A 190 -12.22 -8.13 -7.06
CA ASN A 190 -11.58 -9.37 -6.63
C ASN A 190 -10.68 -9.98 -7.72
N ALA A 191 -10.48 -9.27 -8.83
CA ALA A 191 -9.68 -9.77 -9.93
C ALA A 191 -8.19 -9.86 -9.52
N PHE A 192 -7.58 -10.94 -9.98
CA PHE A 192 -6.16 -11.23 -9.83
C PHE A 192 -5.56 -11.42 -11.21
N GLU A 193 -4.71 -10.48 -11.61
CA GLU A 193 -4.22 -10.40 -12.99
C GLU A 193 -2.71 -10.18 -12.97
N VAL A 194 -2.01 -10.90 -13.85
CA VAL A 194 -0.55 -10.91 -13.90
C VAL A 194 -0.10 -10.42 -15.25
N PHE A 195 0.74 -9.40 -15.29
CA PHE A 195 1.39 -8.93 -16.50
C PHE A 195 2.81 -9.48 -16.55
N ASP A 196 3.15 -10.14 -17.65
CA ASP A 196 4.52 -10.57 -17.91
C ASP A 196 5.23 -9.51 -18.76
N ILE A 197 6.33 -8.96 -18.24
CA ILE A 197 7.13 -7.92 -18.90
C ILE A 197 7.77 -8.46 -20.20
N GLU A 198 8.13 -9.74 -20.26
CA GLU A 198 8.84 -10.34 -21.38
C GLU A 198 7.89 -10.61 -22.55
N SER A 199 6.77 -11.29 -22.30
CA SER A 199 5.75 -11.57 -23.32
C SER A 199 4.81 -10.40 -23.58
N ARG A 200 4.83 -9.37 -22.71
CA ARG A 200 3.96 -8.18 -22.76
C ARG A 200 2.47 -8.52 -22.77
N SER A 201 2.09 -9.57 -22.06
CA SER A 201 0.72 -10.09 -22.04
C SER A 201 0.19 -10.22 -20.62
N TRP A 202 -1.13 -10.12 -20.51
CA TRP A 202 -1.85 -10.36 -19.26
C TRP A 202 -2.36 -11.79 -19.19
N THR A 203 -2.21 -12.39 -18.01
CA THR A 203 -2.87 -13.65 -17.64
C THR A 203 -3.83 -13.38 -16.50
N LYS A 204 -5.09 -13.81 -16.65
CA LYS A 204 -6.08 -13.77 -15.57
C LYS A 204 -5.93 -15.00 -14.70
N PHE A 205 -5.80 -14.80 -13.41
CA PHE A 205 -5.80 -15.86 -12.40
C PHE A 205 -7.21 -15.97 -11.81
N PRO A 206 -7.53 -17.06 -11.08
CA PRO A 206 -8.74 -17.12 -10.29
C PRO A 206 -8.88 -15.91 -9.38
N ASN A 207 -10.10 -15.38 -9.25
CA ASN A 207 -10.35 -14.21 -8.42
C ASN A 207 -9.87 -14.46 -6.98
N ILE A 208 -9.22 -13.46 -6.38
CA ILE A 208 -8.91 -13.54 -4.95
C ILE A 208 -10.22 -13.66 -4.17
N PRO A 209 -10.27 -14.49 -3.14
CA PRO A 209 -11.45 -14.62 -2.32
C PRO A 209 -11.56 -13.41 -1.37
N CYS A 210 -11.91 -12.26 -1.92
CA CYS A 210 -12.02 -11.01 -1.18
C CYS A 210 -13.49 -10.53 -1.16
N LYS A 211 -14.11 -10.51 0.03
CA LYS A 211 -15.43 -9.88 0.27
C LYS A 211 -15.30 -8.41 0.72
N ARG A 212 -14.10 -7.81 0.60
CA ARG A 212 -13.71 -6.56 1.27
C ARG A 212 -13.38 -5.46 0.26
N ALA A 213 -13.84 -4.25 0.52
CA ALA A 213 -13.30 -3.04 -0.09
C ALA A 213 -12.21 -2.45 0.82
N PHE A 214 -11.23 -1.72 0.31
CA PHE A 214 -10.22 -1.01 1.12
C PHE A 214 -9.24 -1.86 1.94
N SER A 215 -9.01 -3.13 1.59
CA SER A 215 -7.92 -3.90 2.19
C SER A 215 -6.57 -3.46 1.62
N SER A 216 -5.56 -3.31 2.49
CA SER A 216 -4.16 -3.24 2.09
C SER A 216 -3.68 -4.67 1.86
N PHE A 217 -2.81 -4.93 0.89
CA PHE A 217 -2.17 -6.23 0.77
C PHE A 217 -0.66 -6.07 0.87
N VAL A 218 -0.01 -6.98 1.58
CA VAL A 218 1.42 -6.98 1.82
C VAL A 218 1.96 -8.35 1.47
N THR A 219 3.07 -8.41 0.75
CA THR A 219 3.75 -9.67 0.44
C THR A 219 4.89 -9.90 1.41
N LEU A 220 4.99 -11.10 1.97
CA LEU A 220 6.14 -11.58 2.71
C LEU A 220 6.44 -13.01 2.26
N ASP A 221 7.67 -13.26 1.82
CA ASP A 221 8.10 -14.51 1.21
C ASP A 221 7.20 -14.95 0.04
N ASN A 222 6.56 -16.13 0.16
CA ASN A 222 5.62 -16.68 -0.84
C ASN A 222 4.14 -16.41 -0.49
N HIS A 223 3.86 -15.58 0.51
CA HIS A 223 2.52 -15.34 1.02
C HIS A 223 2.05 -13.90 0.83
N LEU A 224 0.76 -13.76 0.54
CA LEU A 224 0.09 -12.46 0.42
C LEU A 224 -0.82 -12.24 1.62
N TYR A 225 -0.57 -11.20 2.39
CA TYR A 225 -1.29 -10.80 3.60
C TYR A 225 -2.22 -9.63 3.26
N SER A 226 -3.52 -9.86 3.22
CA SER A 226 -4.57 -8.84 3.24
C SER A 226 -4.74 -8.28 4.64
N LEU A 227 -4.77 -6.97 4.79
CA LEU A 227 -4.91 -6.24 6.05
C LEU A 227 -6.12 -5.30 5.97
N GLY A 228 -7.04 -5.44 6.92
CA GLY A 228 -8.18 -4.55 7.10
C GLY A 228 -9.29 -4.71 6.06
N GLY A 229 -9.85 -3.59 5.61
CA GLY A 229 -10.96 -3.51 4.66
C GLY A 229 -12.37 -3.54 5.29
N LEU A 230 -13.34 -3.04 4.51
CA LEU A 230 -14.76 -3.00 4.84
C LEU A 230 -15.50 -4.16 4.14
N ARG A 231 -16.21 -4.97 4.92
CA ARG A 231 -17.11 -6.00 4.38
C ARG A 231 -18.29 -5.33 3.68
N GLN A 232 -18.53 -5.67 2.43
CA GLN A 232 -19.74 -5.23 1.74
C GLN A 232 -20.92 -6.09 2.24
N GLY A 233 -21.73 -5.55 3.16
CA GLY A 233 -22.98 -6.17 3.59
C GLY A 233 -24.04 -6.09 2.48
N ARG A 234 -24.88 -7.12 2.34
CA ARG A 234 -26.16 -6.97 1.63
C ARG A 234 -27.09 -6.16 2.53
N LEU A 235 -27.48 -4.98 2.07
CA LEU A 235 -28.42 -4.02 2.66
C LEU A 235 -27.89 -3.12 3.80
N TYR A 236 -28.21 -1.84 3.64
CA TYR A 236 -27.95 -0.72 4.53
C TYR A 236 -28.46 -0.98 5.96
N ARG A 237 -27.55 -1.16 6.92
CA ARG A 237 -27.68 -0.70 8.31
C ARG A 237 -26.33 -0.88 9.04
N GLN A 238 -25.65 0.25 9.21
CA GLN A 238 -24.41 0.49 9.94
C GLN A 238 -23.13 -0.19 9.39
N PRO A 239 -22.12 0.59 8.91
CA PRO A 239 -20.81 0.03 8.61
C PRO A 239 -20.16 -0.43 9.93
N LYS A 240 -20.02 -1.74 10.11
CA LYS A 240 -19.18 -2.29 11.18
C LYS A 240 -17.74 -2.36 10.67
N PHE A 241 -16.86 -1.59 11.28
CA PHE A 241 -15.41 -1.62 11.07
C PHE A 241 -14.84 -2.96 11.58
N LEU A 242 -14.02 -3.65 10.79
CA LEU A 242 -13.43 -4.95 11.16
C LEU A 242 -11.90 -4.85 11.26
N ARG A 243 -11.31 -5.51 12.27
CA ARG A 243 -9.88 -5.48 12.65
C ARG A 243 -9.14 -6.77 12.25
N THR A 244 -9.21 -7.18 10.97
CA THR A 244 -8.81 -8.53 10.55
C THR A 244 -7.74 -8.57 9.45
N MET A 245 -7.00 -9.67 9.35
CA MET A 245 -5.89 -9.94 8.42
C MET A 245 -6.15 -11.29 7.77
N ASP A 246 -6.06 -11.40 6.45
CA ASP A 246 -6.27 -12.65 5.71
C ASP A 246 -4.97 -12.98 4.91
N VAL A 247 -4.35 -14.15 4.99
CA VAL A 247 -3.17 -14.61 4.24
C VAL A 247 -3.53 -15.62 3.13
N PHE A 248 -2.86 -15.53 1.99
CA PHE A 248 -3.17 -16.29 0.77
C PHE A 248 -1.91 -16.98 0.22
N ASP A 249 -2.05 -18.27 -0.13
CA ASP A 249 -1.05 -19.06 -0.85
C ASP A 249 -1.12 -18.76 -2.36
N MET A 250 -0.01 -18.28 -2.89
CA MET A 250 0.12 -17.80 -4.26
C MET A 250 0.16 -18.90 -5.32
N GLU A 251 0.31 -20.17 -4.93
CA GLU A 251 0.45 -21.33 -5.83
C GLU A 251 -0.86 -22.14 -5.96
N GLN A 252 -1.75 -22.09 -4.96
CA GLN A 252 -2.92 -23.01 -4.92
C GLN A 252 -4.31 -22.36 -4.81
N GLY A 253 -4.45 -21.04 -4.66
CA GLY A 253 -5.73 -20.35 -4.91
C GLY A 253 -6.92 -20.79 -4.05
N ASN A 254 -6.71 -21.14 -2.78
CA ASN A 254 -7.77 -21.68 -1.92
C ASN A 254 -8.73 -20.63 -1.32
N GLN A 255 -9.95 -21.08 -1.01
CA GLN A 255 -11.08 -20.30 -0.46
C GLN A 255 -11.00 -20.10 1.07
N PRO A 256 -11.43 -18.95 1.63
CA PRO A 256 -11.59 -18.75 3.07
C PRO A 256 -13.04 -18.52 3.51
N THR A 257 -13.29 -19.10 4.68
CA THR A 257 -14.41 -18.89 5.60
C THR A 257 -14.18 -17.58 6.39
N VAL A 258 -15.26 -16.99 6.91
CA VAL A 258 -15.26 -15.66 7.56
C VAL A 258 -14.83 -15.77 9.01
N LEU A 259 -13.86 -14.95 9.46
CA LEU A 259 -13.48 -14.87 10.87
C LEU A 259 -13.14 -13.41 11.29
N GLU A 260 -13.20 -13.15 12.60
CA GLU A 260 -13.26 -11.82 13.25
C GLU A 260 -11.91 -11.32 13.79
N THR A 261 -10.77 -11.88 13.35
CA THR A 261 -9.45 -11.55 13.92
C THR A 261 -8.38 -11.25 12.87
N ALA A 262 -7.27 -10.63 13.27
CA ALA A 262 -6.06 -10.61 12.43
C ALA A 262 -5.60 -12.05 12.29
N GLU A 263 -5.51 -12.67 11.11
CA GLU A 263 -5.23 -14.09 11.00
C GLU A 263 -4.04 -14.37 10.10
N ALA A 264 -3.14 -15.26 10.54
CA ALA A 264 -2.10 -15.83 9.71
C ALA A 264 -2.61 -17.15 9.12
N PHE A 265 -2.42 -17.34 7.82
CA PHE A 265 -2.71 -18.61 7.14
C PHE A 265 -1.46 -19.47 7.20
N HIS A 266 -1.60 -20.66 7.78
CA HIS A 266 -0.54 -21.67 7.80
C HIS A 266 -0.70 -22.60 6.58
N PRO A 267 0.18 -22.53 5.57
CA PRO A 267 0.04 -23.32 4.34
C PRO A 267 0.16 -24.82 4.60
N GLU A 268 1.06 -25.20 5.50
CA GLU A 268 1.29 -26.62 5.87
C GLU A 268 0.13 -27.23 6.66
N LYS A 269 -0.70 -26.38 7.29
CA LYS A 269 -1.83 -26.81 8.14
C LYS A 269 -3.20 -26.53 7.51
N ASN A 270 -3.24 -25.81 6.39
CA ASN A 270 -4.45 -25.31 5.73
C ASN A 270 -5.46 -24.68 6.72
N LYS A 271 -4.95 -23.89 7.67
CA LYS A 271 -5.73 -23.37 8.80
C LYS A 271 -5.36 -21.92 9.09
N TRP A 272 -6.38 -21.16 9.46
CA TRP A 272 -6.33 -19.78 9.91
C TRP A 272 -6.15 -19.72 11.43
N GLU A 273 -5.20 -18.92 11.91
CA GLU A 273 -4.98 -18.71 13.35
C GLU A 273 -5.01 -17.21 13.70
N ALA A 274 -5.77 -16.87 14.74
CA ALA A 274 -6.03 -15.50 15.22
C ALA A 274 -4.80 -14.89 15.91
N LEU A 275 -4.28 -13.78 15.40
CA LEU A 275 -3.24 -12.91 15.95
C LEU A 275 -3.77 -11.91 17.00
N PRO A 276 -2.88 -11.39 17.86
CA PRO A 276 -3.22 -10.37 18.84
C PRO A 276 -3.80 -9.08 18.20
N PRO A 277 -4.85 -8.49 18.79
CA PRO A 277 -5.45 -7.26 18.28
C PRO A 277 -4.50 -6.06 18.41
N MET A 278 -4.55 -5.13 17.44
CA MET A 278 -3.84 -3.84 17.51
C MET A 278 -4.18 -3.12 18.84
N PRO A 279 -3.18 -2.57 19.57
CA PRO A 279 -3.40 -1.88 20.84
C PRO A 279 -4.35 -0.70 20.70
N THR A 280 -4.24 0.05 19.60
CA THR A 280 -5.12 1.19 19.31
C THR A 280 -6.05 0.85 18.14
N PRO A 281 -7.37 0.88 18.33
CA PRO A 281 -8.33 0.69 17.25
C PRO A 281 -8.31 1.84 16.24
N ARG A 282 -8.04 1.55 14.96
CA ARG A 282 -8.05 2.57 13.88
C ARG A 282 -8.29 1.98 12.48
N CYS A 283 -8.67 2.84 11.54
CA CYS A 283 -8.83 2.53 10.11
C CYS A 283 -8.07 3.51 9.21
N ALA A 284 -7.93 3.22 7.91
CA ALA A 284 -7.16 4.04 6.96
C ALA A 284 -5.71 4.33 7.40
N CYS A 285 -5.13 3.46 8.23
CA CYS A 285 -3.71 3.44 8.54
C CYS A 285 -2.95 2.89 7.34
N SER A 286 -1.71 3.33 7.20
CA SER A 286 -0.78 2.78 6.22
C SER A 286 0.01 1.66 6.85
N SER A 287 0.26 0.61 6.10
CA SER A 287 0.95 -0.58 6.59
C SER A 287 2.13 -0.95 5.70
N ILE A 288 3.21 -1.41 6.32
CA ILE A 288 4.41 -1.88 5.61
C ILE A 288 5.10 -2.97 6.43
N VAL A 289 5.77 -3.90 5.76
CA VAL A 289 6.67 -4.84 6.43
C VAL A 289 8.06 -4.21 6.55
N PHE A 290 8.62 -4.24 7.75
CA PHE A 290 9.92 -3.68 8.08
C PHE A 290 10.65 -4.57 9.07
N LYS A 291 11.86 -5.04 8.74
CA LYS A 291 12.68 -5.94 9.59
C LYS A 291 11.86 -7.11 10.19
N ASN A 292 11.10 -7.82 9.35
CA ASN A 292 10.19 -8.92 9.74
C ASN A 292 9.03 -8.54 10.67
N CYS A 293 8.76 -7.24 10.85
CA CYS A 293 7.63 -6.73 11.61
C CYS A 293 6.59 -6.09 10.68
N LEU A 294 5.32 -6.20 11.02
CA LEU A 294 4.28 -5.41 10.36
C LEU A 294 4.12 -4.07 11.09
N LEU A 295 4.45 -2.98 10.41
CA LEU A 295 4.20 -1.62 10.89
C LEU A 295 2.84 -1.13 10.45
N ALA A 296 2.08 -0.55 11.37
CA ALA A 296 0.84 0.18 11.11
C ALA A 296 0.97 1.62 11.63
N VAL A 297 0.90 2.59 10.72
CA VAL A 297 1.16 4.01 10.98
C VAL A 297 -0.06 4.87 10.66
N GLY A 298 -0.35 5.83 11.52
CA GLY A 298 -1.40 6.84 11.29
C GLY A 298 -2.80 6.23 11.30
N GLY A 299 -3.76 6.87 10.64
CA GLY A 299 -5.14 6.38 10.52
C GLY A 299 -6.16 7.15 11.38
N VAL A 300 -7.41 6.72 11.37
CA VAL A 300 -8.53 7.36 12.11
C VAL A 300 -8.99 6.47 13.25
N SER A 301 -9.05 7.03 14.47
CA SER A 301 -9.69 6.45 15.65
C SER A 301 -10.90 7.31 16.11
N GLN A 302 -10.84 7.98 17.28
CA GLN A 302 -11.77 9.06 17.67
C GLN A 302 -11.41 10.41 17.03
N GLY A 303 -10.36 10.44 16.22
CA GLY A 303 -9.78 11.55 15.45
C GLY A 303 -8.60 11.02 14.64
N LEU A 304 -7.80 11.88 13.99
CA LEU A 304 -6.57 11.39 13.36
C LEU A 304 -5.58 10.91 14.41
N SER A 305 -4.93 9.80 14.10
CA SER A 305 -3.95 9.16 14.96
C SER A 305 -2.54 9.45 14.45
N ASP A 306 -1.64 9.74 15.38
CA ASP A 306 -0.18 9.78 15.19
C ASP A 306 0.46 8.42 15.53
N ALA A 307 -0.33 7.42 15.94
CA ALA A 307 0.19 6.19 16.48
C ALA A 307 0.95 5.37 15.43
N VAL A 308 2.11 4.87 15.86
CA VAL A 308 2.94 3.91 15.14
C VAL A 308 3.03 2.66 16.01
N GLU A 309 2.54 1.54 15.49
CA GLU A 309 2.55 0.26 16.19
C GLU A 309 3.19 -0.79 15.29
N ALA A 310 4.13 -1.55 15.85
CA ALA A 310 4.82 -2.65 15.17
C ALA A 310 4.37 -3.98 15.77
N LEU A 311 4.00 -4.93 14.91
CA LEU A 311 3.78 -6.32 15.29
C LEU A 311 5.05 -7.12 14.99
N PHE A 312 5.66 -7.70 16.01
CA PHE A 312 6.87 -8.51 15.92
C PHE A 312 6.64 -9.90 16.48
N VAL A 313 7.45 -10.87 16.06
CA VAL A 313 7.56 -12.19 16.69
C VAL A 313 8.66 -12.10 17.74
N SER A 314 8.37 -12.44 18.99
CA SER A 314 9.38 -12.53 20.05
C SER A 314 10.31 -13.70 19.74
N ASP A 315 11.62 -13.44 19.74
CA ASP A 315 12.62 -14.51 19.72
C ASP A 315 12.42 -15.39 20.97
N SER A 316 12.38 -16.71 20.75
CA SER A 316 12.29 -17.72 21.80
C SER A 316 13.58 -17.84 22.59
#